data_AF-A0A936MJ24-F1
#
_entry.id   AF-A0A936MJ24-F1
#
_cell.length_a   1.000
_cell.length_b   1.000
_cell.length_c   1.000
_cell.angle_alpha   90.00
_cell.angle_beta   90.00
_cell.angle_gamma   90.00
#
_symmetry.space_group_name_H-M   'P 1'
#
loop_
_entity.id
_entity.type
_entity.pdbx_description
1 polymer ?
#
loop_
_entity_poly.entity_id
_entity_poly.type
_entity_poly.pdbx_seq_one_letter_code
_entity_poly.pdbx_strand_id
1 'polypeptide(L)'
;MIANEDRQRLLESRHDIGAAVNPATITSDATYQAAIGTSRDKLAARRAELLDKAAAQGREKTETDAERAGLAAACDEALRWYEYIRNRAEARLLQPAPNVKVDAHEMARRRKLFDRVFSLNPSDFARVSTGVAIETWGAVAEALAKEPDLQPLHLADDMSKAHAAAVNAAQALNREVDEDAAATNTLRAARVAFDKAARAARIIEGCSSTKARKTIWANTYWRATRRMPPGARPMCRSPKNLAPKRRNRWRSWRLGTARTVPSRRSSRRNRQLRGRKRSSGHVRGQLRARSR
;
A
#
# COMPACT_ATOMS: atom_id res chain seq x y z
N MET A 1 6.61 -4.18 -4.12
CA MET A 1 7.46 -4.94 -3.17
C MET A 1 7.25 -4.34 -1.79
N ILE A 2 7.00 -5.13 -0.74
CA ILE A 2 6.72 -4.58 0.61
C ILE A 2 8.01 -3.99 1.20
N ALA A 3 7.92 -2.81 1.83
CA ALA A 3 9.07 -2.16 2.47
C ALA A 3 9.68 -3.05 3.56
N ASN A 4 11.00 -2.98 3.75
CA ASN A 4 11.71 -3.79 4.75
C ASN A 4 11.16 -3.58 6.17
N GLU A 5 10.75 -2.36 6.51
CA GLU A 5 10.12 -2.07 7.79
C GLU A 5 8.78 -2.79 7.97
N ASP A 6 7.93 -2.83 6.94
CA ASP A 6 6.65 -3.53 7.00
C ASP A 6 6.86 -5.05 7.04
N ARG A 7 7.88 -5.55 6.33
CA ARG A 7 8.32 -6.94 6.46
C ARG A 7 8.78 -7.25 7.89
N GLN A 8 9.55 -6.37 8.51
CA GLN A 8 9.98 -6.50 9.90
C GLN A 8 8.79 -6.46 10.86
N ARG A 9 7.85 -5.52 10.71
CA ARG A 9 6.60 -5.47 11.49
C ARG A 9 5.82 -6.77 11.39
N LEU A 10 5.68 -7.32 10.18
CA LEU A 10 5.01 -8.59 9.95
C LEU A 10 5.75 -9.78 10.57
N LEU A 11 7.09 -9.77 10.58
CA LEU A 11 7.92 -10.81 11.19
C LEU A 11 7.95 -10.72 12.72
N GLU A 12 8.01 -9.53 13.30
CA GLU A 12 7.94 -9.28 14.75
C GLU A 12 6.53 -9.48 15.31
N SER A 13 5.52 -9.40 14.45
CA SER A 13 4.14 -9.79 14.74
C SER A 13 3.90 -11.30 14.70
N ARG A 14 4.94 -12.15 14.48
CA ARG A 14 4.89 -13.62 14.60
C ARG A 14 4.58 -14.11 16.03
N HIS A 15 3.79 -13.35 16.78
CA HIS A 15 2.79 -13.94 17.67
C HIS A 15 2.00 -14.89 16.80
N ASP A 16 2.20 -16.15 17.11
CA ASP A 16 1.93 -17.25 16.24
C ASP A 16 0.41 -17.33 16.13
N ILE A 17 -0.14 -16.68 15.09
CA ILE A 17 -1.55 -16.83 14.67
C ILE A 17 -1.86 -18.34 14.58
N GLY A 18 -0.82 -19.16 14.32
CA GLY A 18 -0.77 -20.62 14.43
C GLY A 18 -0.74 -21.21 15.87
N ALA A 19 0.00 -20.66 16.83
CA ALA A 19 0.02 -21.19 18.22
C ALA A 19 -1.29 -20.93 18.96
N ALA A 20 -2.02 -19.87 18.60
CA ALA A 20 -3.36 -19.57 19.12
C ALA A 20 -4.49 -20.28 18.33
N VAL A 21 -4.17 -21.24 17.45
CA VAL A 21 -5.17 -21.97 16.62
C VAL A 21 -6.23 -22.66 17.47
N ASN A 22 -5.90 -23.05 18.69
CA ASN A 22 -6.87 -23.58 19.64
C ASN A 22 -6.74 -22.88 21.00
N PRO A 23 -7.56 -21.85 21.28
CA PRO A 23 -7.55 -21.14 22.58
C PRO A 23 -7.70 -22.07 23.79
N ALA A 24 -8.30 -23.26 23.61
CA ALA A 24 -8.46 -24.25 24.65
C ALA A 24 -7.14 -24.89 25.13
N THR A 25 -6.06 -24.81 24.35
CA THR A 25 -4.73 -25.27 24.78
C THR A 25 -4.02 -24.25 25.67
N ILE A 26 -4.41 -22.97 25.58
CA ILE A 26 -3.84 -21.86 26.34
C ILE A 26 -4.59 -21.69 27.66
N THR A 27 -5.92 -21.81 27.64
CA THR A 27 -6.76 -21.61 28.81
C THR A 27 -8.04 -22.44 28.78
N SER A 28 -8.52 -22.87 29.95
CA SER A 28 -9.82 -23.53 30.13
C SER A 28 -10.99 -22.57 30.36
N ASP A 29 -10.74 -21.26 30.47
CA ASP A 29 -11.77 -20.25 30.74
C ASP A 29 -12.37 -19.74 29.42
N ALA A 30 -13.69 -19.95 29.25
CA ALA A 30 -14.43 -19.60 28.04
C ALA A 30 -14.32 -18.10 27.69
N THR A 31 -14.26 -17.21 28.69
CA THR A 31 -14.17 -15.76 28.46
C THR A 31 -12.84 -15.39 27.82
N TYR A 32 -11.75 -15.98 28.32
CA TYR A 32 -10.42 -15.76 27.76
C TYR A 32 -10.25 -16.45 26.42
N GLN A 33 -10.86 -17.63 26.20
CA GLN A 33 -10.88 -18.28 24.89
C GLN A 33 -11.52 -17.39 23.83
N ALA A 34 -12.68 -16.79 24.13
CA ALA A 34 -13.37 -15.86 23.25
C ALA A 34 -12.54 -14.59 22.98
N ALA A 35 -11.91 -14.02 24.01
CA ALA A 35 -11.05 -12.84 23.88
C ALA A 35 -9.82 -13.10 23.00
N ILE A 36 -9.17 -14.28 23.15
CA ILE A 36 -8.06 -14.71 22.29
C ILE A 36 -8.53 -14.83 20.84
N GLY A 37 -9.67 -15.49 20.60
CA GLY A 37 -10.25 -15.63 19.26
C GLY A 37 -10.50 -14.27 18.59
N THR A 38 -11.18 -13.37 19.30
CA THR A 38 -11.48 -12.02 18.79
C THR A 38 -10.21 -11.21 18.53
N SER A 39 -9.22 -11.30 19.42
CA SER A 39 -7.95 -10.59 19.24
C SER A 39 -7.17 -11.11 18.04
N ARG A 40 -7.18 -12.43 17.83
CA ARG A 40 -6.54 -13.07 16.68
C ARG A 40 -7.18 -12.66 15.37
N ASP A 41 -8.51 -12.71 15.29
CA ASP A 41 -9.24 -12.37 14.07
C ASP A 41 -9.07 -10.88 13.73
N LYS A 42 -9.05 -10.00 14.75
CA LYS A 42 -8.68 -8.58 14.59
C LYS A 42 -7.25 -8.39 14.08
N LEU A 43 -6.28 -9.11 14.64
CA LEU A 43 -4.88 -9.03 14.19
C LEU A 43 -4.73 -9.52 12.74
N ALA A 44 -5.41 -10.62 12.38
CA ALA A 44 -5.43 -11.15 11.02
C ALA A 44 -6.05 -10.15 10.02
N ALA A 45 -7.17 -9.52 10.38
CA ALA A 45 -7.80 -8.48 9.56
C ALA A 45 -6.86 -7.27 9.36
N ARG A 46 -6.22 -6.77 10.43
CA ARG A 46 -5.26 -5.66 10.33
C ARG A 46 -4.00 -6.02 9.55
N ARG A 47 -3.59 -7.29 9.58
CA ARG A 47 -2.48 -7.78 8.75
C ARG A 47 -2.83 -7.74 7.28
N ALA A 48 -4.02 -8.21 6.90
CA ALA A 48 -4.50 -8.15 5.52
C ALA A 48 -4.59 -6.70 5.05
N GLU A 49 -5.19 -5.82 5.87
CA GLU A 49 -5.29 -4.39 5.57
C GLU A 49 -3.92 -3.72 5.38
N LEU A 50 -2.93 -4.01 6.23
CA LEU A 50 -1.57 -3.48 6.09
C LEU A 50 -0.94 -3.92 4.75
N LEU A 51 -1.11 -5.18 4.36
CA LEU A 51 -0.61 -5.71 3.09
C LEU A 51 -1.29 -5.03 1.89
N ASP A 52 -2.62 -4.88 1.95
CA ASP A 52 -3.39 -4.24 0.89
C ASP A 52 -3.01 -2.77 0.73
N LYS A 53 -2.85 -2.03 1.84
CA LYS A 53 -2.42 -0.62 1.81
C LYS A 53 -0.97 -0.46 1.36
N ALA A 54 -0.08 -1.37 1.73
CA ALA A 54 1.31 -1.36 1.24
C ALA A 54 1.38 -1.67 -0.27
N ALA A 55 0.51 -2.55 -0.78
CA ALA A 55 0.40 -2.82 -2.20
C ALA A 55 -0.18 -1.63 -2.96
N ALA A 56 -1.21 -0.96 -2.42
CA ALA A 56 -1.79 0.25 -2.98
C ALA A 56 -0.73 1.36 -3.09
N GLN A 57 -0.05 1.72 -1.99
CA GLN A 57 1.00 2.74 -2.00
C GLN A 57 2.16 2.40 -2.97
N GLY A 58 2.43 1.12 -3.19
CA GLY A 58 3.39 0.69 -4.22
C GLY A 58 2.95 0.97 -5.65
N ARG A 59 1.64 0.93 -5.95
CA ARG A 59 1.07 1.26 -7.27
C ARG A 59 1.04 2.76 -7.50
N GLU A 60 0.59 3.52 -6.51
CA GLU A 60 0.54 4.99 -6.54
C GLU A 60 1.93 5.56 -6.84
N LYS A 61 2.96 5.03 -6.18
CA LYS A 61 4.35 5.42 -6.47
C LYS A 61 4.75 5.16 -7.93
N THR A 62 4.35 4.01 -8.51
CA THR A 62 4.66 3.70 -9.91
C THR A 62 3.89 4.58 -10.88
N GLU A 63 2.65 4.95 -10.55
CA GLU A 63 1.81 5.88 -11.33
C GLU A 63 2.40 7.29 -11.28
N THR A 64 2.75 7.78 -10.09
CA THR A 64 3.48 9.05 -9.92
C THR A 64 4.81 9.08 -10.69
N ASP A 65 5.58 7.99 -10.68
CA ASP A 65 6.84 7.92 -11.46
C ASP A 65 6.58 7.93 -12.97
N ALA A 66 5.48 7.31 -13.45
CA ALA A 66 5.07 7.39 -14.84
C ALA A 66 4.65 8.81 -15.24
N GLU A 67 3.96 9.52 -14.36
CA GLU A 67 3.50 10.90 -14.59
C GLU A 67 4.67 11.90 -14.55
N ARG A 68 5.69 11.66 -13.71
CA ARG A 68 6.96 12.40 -13.78
C ARG A 68 7.64 12.23 -15.13
N ALA A 69 7.68 11.00 -15.65
CA ALA A 69 8.24 10.73 -16.97
C ALA A 69 7.39 11.39 -18.09
N GLY A 70 6.07 11.38 -17.96
CA GLY A 70 5.14 12.07 -18.86
C GLY A 70 5.38 13.57 -18.90
N LEU A 71 5.54 14.22 -17.74
CA LEU A 71 5.87 15.65 -17.66
C LEU A 71 7.23 15.96 -18.29
N ALA A 72 8.26 15.16 -18.00
CA ALA A 72 9.58 15.33 -18.60
C ALA A 72 9.51 15.27 -20.14
N ALA A 73 8.82 14.27 -20.69
CA ALA A 73 8.64 14.13 -22.13
C ALA A 73 7.88 15.32 -22.75
N ALA A 74 6.83 15.81 -22.09
CA ALA A 74 6.08 16.97 -22.56
C ALA A 74 6.92 18.26 -22.54
N CYS A 75 7.79 18.42 -21.53
CA CYS A 75 8.70 19.54 -21.42
C CYS A 75 9.80 19.48 -22.49
N ASP A 76 10.37 18.30 -22.75
CA ASP A 76 11.36 18.11 -23.81
C ASP A 76 10.76 18.45 -25.19
N GLU A 77 9.52 18.05 -25.45
CA GLU A 77 8.82 18.38 -26.68
C GLU A 77 8.55 19.88 -26.80
N ALA A 78 8.08 20.53 -25.74
CA ALA A 78 7.87 21.98 -25.72
C ALA A 78 9.18 22.76 -25.92
N LEU A 79 10.29 22.29 -25.36
CA LEU A 79 11.61 22.88 -25.57
C LEU A 79 12.06 22.77 -27.04
N ARG A 80 11.84 21.62 -27.69
CA ARG A 80 12.15 21.46 -29.13
C ARG A 80 11.34 22.42 -30.00
N TRP A 81 10.05 22.57 -29.70
CA TRP A 81 9.21 23.55 -30.39
C TRP A 81 9.70 24.97 -30.15
N TYR A 82 10.04 25.32 -28.90
CA TYR A 82 10.62 26.61 -28.57
C TYR A 82 11.91 26.90 -29.37
N GLU A 83 12.85 25.95 -29.40
CA GLU A 83 14.10 26.07 -30.18
C GLU A 83 13.83 26.28 -31.67
N TYR A 84 12.96 25.45 -32.24
CA TYR A 84 12.58 25.54 -33.64
C TYR A 84 11.98 26.90 -33.98
N ILE A 85 11.00 27.34 -33.19
CA ILE A 85 10.30 28.60 -33.38
C ILE A 85 11.24 29.78 -33.21
N ARG A 86 12.08 29.77 -32.17
CA ARG A 86 13.07 30.82 -31.91
C ARG A 86 13.99 30.99 -33.12
N ASN A 87 14.52 29.89 -33.66
CA ASN A 87 15.39 29.94 -34.84
C ASN A 87 14.66 30.48 -36.09
N ARG A 88 13.38 30.12 -36.27
CA ARG A 88 12.54 30.65 -37.37
C ARG A 88 12.26 32.14 -37.21
N ALA A 89 11.94 32.58 -35.99
CA ALA A 89 11.71 33.98 -35.68
C ALA A 89 12.98 34.81 -35.85
N GLU A 90 14.14 34.30 -35.41
CA GLU A 90 15.44 34.95 -35.62
C GLU A 90 15.75 35.12 -37.10
N ALA A 91 15.62 34.06 -37.91
CA ALA A 91 15.84 34.14 -39.34
C ALA A 91 14.89 35.15 -40.01
N ARG A 92 13.62 35.18 -39.61
CA ARG A 92 12.62 36.08 -40.20
C ARG A 92 12.84 37.54 -39.81
N LEU A 93 13.12 37.82 -38.54
CA LEU A 93 13.20 39.17 -37.99
C LEU A 93 14.58 39.79 -38.20
N LEU A 94 15.64 39.01 -38.01
CA LEU A 94 17.00 39.52 -37.83
C LEU A 94 17.89 39.24 -39.04
N GLN A 95 17.46 38.39 -39.98
CA GLN A 95 18.19 38.06 -41.20
C GLN A 95 17.34 38.43 -42.43
N PRO A 96 17.17 39.73 -42.73
CA PRO A 96 16.43 40.16 -43.92
C PRO A 96 17.09 39.61 -45.19
N ALA A 97 16.27 39.34 -46.20
CA ALA A 97 16.77 38.86 -47.49
C ALA A 97 17.76 39.89 -48.10
N PRO A 98 18.79 39.45 -48.86
CA PRO A 98 19.85 40.34 -49.34
C PRO A 98 19.37 41.53 -50.18
N ASN A 99 18.20 41.37 -50.83
CA ASN A 99 17.56 42.37 -51.67
C ASN A 99 16.63 43.32 -50.89
N VAL A 100 16.36 43.08 -49.62
CA VAL A 100 15.51 43.91 -48.77
C VAL A 100 16.39 44.82 -47.92
N LYS A 101 16.41 46.11 -48.25
CA LYS A 101 17.06 47.12 -47.41
C LYS A 101 16.18 47.41 -46.20
N VAL A 102 16.69 47.09 -45.02
CA VAL A 102 16.06 47.41 -43.73
C VAL A 102 16.90 48.48 -43.07
N ASP A 103 16.27 49.57 -42.62
CA ASP A 103 16.99 50.63 -41.92
C ASP A 103 17.42 50.20 -40.50
N ALA A 104 18.34 50.96 -39.90
CA ALA A 104 18.88 50.62 -38.58
C ALA A 104 17.84 50.72 -37.46
N HIS A 105 16.84 51.60 -37.58
CA HIS A 105 15.81 51.79 -36.57
C HIS A 105 14.81 50.62 -36.56
N GLU A 106 14.41 50.17 -37.74
CA GLU A 106 13.59 48.98 -37.97
C GLU A 106 14.30 47.72 -37.46
N MET A 107 15.60 47.56 -37.74
CA MET A 107 16.38 46.45 -37.19
C MET A 107 16.45 46.48 -35.66
N ALA A 108 16.58 47.66 -35.06
CA ALA A 108 16.55 47.82 -33.60
C ALA A 108 15.17 47.47 -33.02
N ARG A 109 14.07 47.84 -33.69
CA ARG A 109 12.71 47.44 -33.29
C ARG A 109 12.55 45.92 -33.31
N ARG A 110 12.97 45.26 -34.38
CA ARG A 110 12.89 43.80 -34.55
C ARG A 110 13.73 43.05 -33.52
N ARG A 111 14.93 43.54 -33.22
CA ARG A 111 15.78 43.00 -32.15
C ARG A 111 15.08 43.08 -30.79
N LYS A 112 14.54 44.24 -30.43
CA LYS A 112 13.80 44.42 -29.18
C LYS A 112 12.57 43.50 -29.09
N LEU A 113 11.85 43.31 -30.19
CA LEU A 113 10.74 42.36 -30.26
C LEU A 113 11.23 40.93 -29.99
N PHE A 114 12.29 40.50 -30.68
CA PHE A 114 12.86 39.16 -30.50
C PHE A 114 13.32 38.93 -29.05
N ASP A 115 14.09 39.85 -28.48
CA ASP A 115 14.61 39.72 -27.11
C ASP A 115 13.49 39.74 -26.06
N ARG A 116 12.40 40.48 -26.33
CA ARG A 116 11.22 40.49 -25.45
C ARG A 116 10.47 39.15 -25.47
N VAL A 117 10.28 38.56 -26.64
CA VAL A 117 9.52 37.31 -26.81
C VAL A 117 10.35 36.10 -26.40
N PHE A 118 11.63 36.10 -26.75
CA PHE A 118 12.57 35.00 -26.50
C PHE A 118 13.61 35.41 -25.46
N SER A 119 13.14 35.71 -24.25
CA SER A 119 13.97 36.22 -23.15
C SER A 119 14.99 35.20 -22.63
N LEU A 120 14.75 33.90 -22.84
CA LEU A 120 15.62 32.81 -22.42
C LEU A 120 16.28 32.13 -23.62
N ASN A 121 17.56 31.78 -23.48
CA ASN A 121 18.17 30.85 -24.42
C ASN A 121 17.71 29.41 -24.11
N PRO A 122 17.72 28.51 -25.10
CA PRO A 122 17.40 27.10 -24.87
C PRO A 122 18.25 26.47 -23.75
N SER A 123 19.52 26.85 -23.64
CA SER A 123 20.43 26.39 -22.58
C SER A 123 20.02 26.83 -21.17
N ASP A 124 19.25 27.92 -21.06
CA ASP A 124 18.83 28.47 -19.76
C ASP A 124 17.68 27.65 -19.15
N PHE A 125 16.92 26.91 -19.97
CA PHE A 125 15.82 26.06 -19.48
C PHE A 125 16.29 24.94 -18.54
N ALA A 126 17.56 24.51 -18.64
CA ALA A 126 18.15 23.55 -17.71
C ALA A 126 18.36 24.12 -16.29
N ARG A 127 18.27 25.45 -16.12
CA ARG A 127 18.56 26.16 -14.86
C ARG A 127 17.30 26.71 -14.19
N VAL A 128 16.20 26.81 -14.91
CA VAL A 128 14.92 27.31 -14.39
C VAL A 128 14.05 26.16 -13.89
N SER A 129 13.06 26.47 -13.06
CA SER A 129 12.08 25.48 -12.64
C SER A 129 11.14 25.13 -13.80
N THR A 130 10.59 23.92 -13.78
CA THR A 130 9.61 23.47 -14.78
C THR A 130 8.40 24.40 -14.87
N GLY A 131 7.93 24.97 -13.76
CA GLY A 131 6.85 25.95 -13.77
C GLY A 131 7.19 27.20 -14.57
N VAL A 132 8.38 27.78 -14.34
CA VAL A 132 8.86 28.95 -15.08
C VAL A 132 9.04 28.64 -16.57
N ALA A 133 9.51 27.44 -16.90
CA ALA A 133 9.63 27.00 -18.29
C ALA A 133 8.26 26.97 -19.00
N ILE A 134 7.26 26.34 -18.37
CA ILE A 134 5.89 26.25 -18.88
C ILE A 134 5.28 27.64 -19.07
N GLU A 135 5.42 28.53 -18.08
CA GLU A 135 4.94 29.92 -18.19
C GLU A 135 5.58 30.67 -19.36
N THR A 136 6.90 30.51 -19.54
CA THR A 136 7.64 31.14 -20.64
C THR A 136 7.13 30.65 -21.99
N TRP A 137 6.90 29.35 -22.14
CA TRP A 137 6.34 28.76 -23.36
C TRP A 137 4.92 29.27 -23.66
N GLY A 138 4.09 29.44 -22.64
CA GLY A 138 2.77 30.06 -22.76
C GLY A 138 2.85 31.50 -23.26
N ALA A 139 3.74 32.31 -22.69
CA ALA A 139 3.98 33.69 -23.12
C ALA A 139 4.46 33.78 -24.58
N VAL A 140 5.30 32.85 -25.01
CA VAL A 140 5.77 32.75 -26.40
C VAL A 140 4.62 32.40 -27.34
N ALA A 141 3.78 31.41 -27.00
CA ALA A 141 2.61 31.05 -27.79
C ALA A 141 1.65 32.24 -27.96
N GLU A 142 1.42 32.99 -26.88
CA GLU A 142 0.59 34.19 -26.89
C GLU A 142 1.19 35.30 -27.77
N ALA A 143 2.51 35.53 -27.67
CA ALA A 143 3.21 36.50 -28.49
C ALA A 143 3.16 36.14 -29.98
N LEU A 144 3.36 34.87 -30.35
CA LEU A 144 3.24 34.40 -31.73
C LEU A 144 1.84 34.66 -32.33
N ALA A 145 0.79 34.57 -31.50
CA ALA A 145 -0.57 34.82 -31.93
C ALA A 145 -0.88 36.32 -32.07
N LYS A 146 -0.30 37.17 -31.22
CA LYS A 146 -0.63 38.60 -31.13
C LYS A 146 0.27 39.52 -31.95
N GLU A 147 1.54 39.17 -32.11
CA GLU A 147 2.53 40.04 -32.75
C GLU A 147 2.44 39.97 -34.28
N PRO A 148 2.13 41.07 -34.98
CA PRO A 148 1.94 41.07 -36.43
C PRO A 148 3.20 40.63 -37.20
N ASP A 149 4.39 40.93 -36.67
CA ASP A 149 5.67 40.56 -37.28
C ASP A 149 5.96 39.04 -37.16
N LEU A 150 5.28 38.33 -36.25
CA LEU A 150 5.46 36.90 -35.98
C LEU A 150 4.31 36.03 -36.52
N GLN A 151 3.10 36.59 -36.64
CA GLN A 151 1.92 35.88 -37.19
C GLN A 151 2.18 35.16 -38.53
N PRO A 152 2.95 35.72 -39.50
CA PRO A 152 3.23 35.05 -40.76
C PRO A 152 4.03 33.75 -40.65
N LEU A 153 4.61 33.44 -39.47
CA LEU A 153 5.26 32.16 -39.24
C LEU A 153 4.26 31.00 -39.14
N HIS A 154 3.00 31.29 -38.76
CA HIS A 154 1.95 30.28 -38.56
C HIS A 154 2.32 29.18 -37.56
N LEU A 155 3.09 29.51 -36.51
CA LEU A 155 3.58 28.55 -35.50
C LEU A 155 2.88 28.68 -34.13
N ALA A 156 1.94 29.61 -33.99
CA ALA A 156 1.25 29.86 -32.73
C ALA A 156 0.48 28.62 -32.24
N ASP A 157 -0.23 27.93 -33.14
CA ASP A 157 -1.03 26.76 -32.81
C ASP A 157 -0.16 25.59 -32.33
N ASP A 158 0.98 25.35 -32.97
CA ASP A 158 1.87 24.26 -32.61
C ASP A 158 2.55 24.51 -31.25
N MET A 159 3.00 25.75 -31.01
CA MET A 159 3.51 26.13 -29.69
C MET A 159 2.44 26.02 -28.61
N SER A 160 1.21 26.47 -28.91
CA SER A 160 0.09 26.40 -27.98
C SER A 160 -0.28 24.95 -27.64
N LYS A 161 -0.22 24.02 -28.61
CA LYS A 161 -0.44 22.59 -28.36
C LYS A 161 0.65 22.01 -27.47
N ALA A 162 1.92 22.32 -27.74
CA ALA A 162 3.04 21.83 -26.93
C ALA A 162 2.98 22.37 -25.49
N HIS A 163 2.70 23.67 -25.33
CA HIS A 163 2.46 24.30 -24.04
C HIS A 163 1.28 23.66 -23.30
N ALA A 164 0.13 23.47 -23.96
CA ALA A 164 -1.04 22.84 -23.35
C ALA A 164 -0.74 21.39 -22.91
N ALA A 165 0.04 20.63 -23.68
CA ALA A 165 0.47 19.29 -23.29
C ALA A 165 1.32 19.32 -22.01
N ALA A 166 2.29 20.25 -21.89
CA ALA A 166 3.10 20.41 -20.70
C ALA A 166 2.28 20.85 -19.47
N VAL A 167 1.33 21.78 -19.64
CA VAL A 167 0.39 22.19 -18.58
C VAL A 167 -0.45 21.01 -18.11
N ASN A 168 -1.03 20.25 -19.03
CA ASN A 168 -1.86 19.09 -18.70
C ASN A 168 -1.05 18.01 -17.95
N ALA A 169 0.17 17.74 -18.39
CA ALA A 169 1.06 16.78 -17.72
C ALA A 169 1.46 17.28 -16.31
N ALA A 170 1.71 18.58 -16.14
CA ALA A 170 2.01 19.15 -14.82
C ALA A 170 0.80 19.06 -13.87
N GLN A 171 -0.41 19.30 -14.38
CA GLN A 171 -1.65 19.13 -13.62
C GLN A 171 -1.90 17.67 -13.25
N ALA A 172 -1.64 16.73 -14.15
CA ALA A 172 -1.75 15.29 -13.88
C ALA A 172 -0.78 14.87 -12.77
N LEU A 173 0.49 15.26 -12.88
CA LEU A 173 1.49 14.97 -11.84
C LEU A 173 1.10 15.56 -10.48
N ASN A 174 0.54 16.78 -10.43
CA ASN A 174 0.11 17.37 -9.16
C ASN A 174 -1.02 16.58 -8.51
N ARG A 175 -2.01 16.12 -9.28
CA ARG A 175 -3.08 15.25 -8.76
C ARG A 175 -2.52 13.95 -8.20
N GLU A 176 -1.57 13.35 -8.91
CA GLU A 176 -0.93 12.09 -8.54
C GLU A 176 -0.05 12.22 -7.29
N VAL A 177 0.62 13.36 -7.12
CA VAL A 177 1.34 13.67 -5.87
C VAL A 177 0.38 13.76 -4.69
N ASP A 178 -0.82 14.33 -4.87
CA ASP A 178 -1.84 14.37 -3.81
C ASP A 178 -2.39 12.96 -3.49
N GLU A 179 -2.58 12.12 -4.52
CA GLU A 179 -3.03 10.73 -4.37
C GLU A 179 -1.96 9.86 -3.67
N ASP A 180 -0.68 9.97 -4.03
CA ASP A 180 0.43 9.31 -3.33
C ASP A 180 0.55 9.77 -1.87
N ALA A 181 0.33 11.06 -1.60
CA ALA A 181 0.29 11.59 -0.23
C ALA A 181 -0.87 10.98 0.57
N ALA A 182 -2.06 10.87 -0.03
CA ALA A 182 -3.21 10.22 0.57
C ALA A 182 -2.94 8.73 0.85
N ALA A 183 -2.39 8.00 -0.12
CA ALA A 183 -2.03 6.60 0.01
C ALA A 183 -1.00 6.38 1.13
N THR A 184 0.03 7.22 1.19
CA THR A 184 1.04 7.21 2.25
C THR A 184 0.41 7.42 3.63
N ASN A 185 -0.54 8.35 3.75
CA ASN A 185 -1.27 8.58 5.01
C ASN A 185 -2.14 7.38 5.39
N THR A 186 -2.83 6.74 4.44
CA THR A 186 -3.63 5.53 4.73
C THR A 186 -2.75 4.35 5.16
N LEU A 187 -1.58 4.17 4.55
CA LEU A 187 -0.61 3.16 4.96
C LEU A 187 -0.08 3.43 6.38
N ARG A 188 0.21 4.69 6.71
CA ARG A 188 0.60 5.09 8.08
C ARG A 188 -0.48 4.72 9.09
N ALA A 189 -1.76 5.00 8.78
CA ALA A 189 -2.87 4.63 9.65
C ALA A 189 -2.99 3.11 9.83
N ALA A 190 -2.82 2.33 8.76
CA ALA A 190 -2.84 0.87 8.79
C ALA A 190 -1.70 0.31 9.67
N ARG A 191 -0.49 0.87 9.58
CA ARG A 191 0.65 0.50 10.45
C ARG A 191 0.31 0.72 11.93
N VAL A 192 -0.23 1.88 12.29
CA VAL A 192 -0.62 2.19 13.67
C VAL A 192 -1.70 1.24 14.18
N ALA A 193 -2.72 0.97 13.36
CA ALA A 193 -3.80 0.04 13.70
C ALA A 193 -3.28 -1.40 13.91
N PHE A 194 -2.36 -1.84 13.05
CA PHE A 194 -1.68 -3.12 13.16
C PHE A 194 -0.86 -3.22 14.45
N ASP A 195 -0.03 -2.23 14.76
CA ASP A 195 0.80 -2.23 15.97
C ASP A 195 -0.06 -2.23 17.25
N LYS A 196 -1.20 -1.53 17.23
CA LYS A 196 -2.17 -1.56 18.33
C LYS A 196 -2.80 -2.95 18.49
N ALA A 197 -3.20 -3.59 17.40
CA ALA A 197 -3.76 -4.95 17.42
C ALA A 197 -2.72 -5.98 17.88
N ALA A 198 -1.47 -5.87 17.41
CA ALA A 198 -0.38 -6.75 17.80
C ALA A 198 -0.05 -6.64 19.30
N ARG A 199 -0.03 -5.40 19.84
CA ARG A 199 0.13 -5.17 21.28
C ARG A 199 -1.02 -5.75 22.11
N ALA A 200 -2.26 -5.55 21.68
CA ALA A 200 -3.43 -6.10 22.36
C ALA A 200 -3.40 -7.64 22.40
N ALA A 201 -3.04 -8.28 21.28
CA ALA A 201 -2.88 -9.73 21.20
C ALA A 201 -1.82 -10.24 22.19
N ARG A 202 -0.65 -9.60 22.24
CA ARG A 202 0.42 -9.92 23.21
C ARG A 202 -0.05 -9.85 24.66
N ILE A 203 -0.80 -8.81 25.03
CA ILE A 203 -1.30 -8.65 26.40
C ILE A 203 -2.29 -9.76 26.75
N ILE A 204 -3.23 -10.06 25.85
CA ILE A 204 -4.26 -11.09 26.06
C ILE A 204 -3.61 -12.48 26.18
N GLU A 205 -2.63 -12.80 25.33
CA GLU A 205 -1.84 -14.04 25.40
C GLU A 205 -1.03 -14.11 26.70
N GLY A 206 -0.38 -13.01 27.08
CA GLY A 206 0.38 -12.90 28.33
C GLY A 206 -0.48 -13.18 29.56
N CYS A 207 -1.65 -12.54 29.67
CA CYS A 207 -2.60 -12.72 30.77
C CYS A 207 -3.29 -14.09 30.78
N SER A 208 -3.42 -14.74 29.62
CA SER A 208 -4.08 -16.05 29.52
C SER A 208 -3.14 -17.22 29.83
N SER A 209 -1.81 -17.01 29.83
CA SER A 209 -0.85 -18.06 30.16
C SER A 209 -0.94 -18.58 31.61
N THR A 210 -0.81 -19.90 31.78
CA THR A 210 -0.89 -20.59 33.08
C THR A 210 0.15 -20.11 34.09
N LYS A 211 1.32 -19.66 33.62
CA LYS A 211 2.36 -19.03 34.47
C LYS A 211 1.91 -17.66 34.97
N ALA A 212 1.44 -16.78 34.10
CA ALA A 212 0.95 -15.46 34.51
C ALA A 212 -0.22 -15.55 35.49
N ARG A 213 -1.15 -16.49 35.28
CA ARG A 213 -2.25 -16.74 36.22
C ARG A 213 -1.79 -17.21 37.59
N LYS A 214 -0.77 -18.09 37.65
CA LYS A 214 -0.17 -18.52 38.93
C LYS A 214 0.51 -17.38 39.65
N THR A 215 1.21 -16.50 38.93
CA THR A 215 1.89 -15.33 39.51
C THR A 215 0.89 -14.28 40.00
N ILE A 216 -0.16 -13.98 39.22
CA ILE A 216 -1.25 -13.08 39.63
C ILE A 216 -1.98 -13.66 40.85
N TRP A 217 -2.30 -14.95 40.84
CA TRP A 217 -2.90 -15.65 41.98
C TRP A 217 -1.98 -15.61 43.21
N ALA A 218 -0.69 -15.87 43.06
CA ALA A 218 0.27 -15.80 44.16
C ALA A 218 0.34 -14.38 44.74
N ASN A 219 0.41 -13.34 43.91
CA ASN A 219 0.46 -11.96 44.38
C ASN A 219 -0.85 -11.52 45.07
N THR A 220 -2.01 -11.92 44.54
CA THR A 220 -3.31 -11.63 45.16
C THR A 220 -3.49 -12.40 46.47
N TYR A 221 -3.09 -13.68 46.50
CA TYR A 221 -3.04 -14.49 47.71
C TYR A 221 -2.12 -13.86 48.77
N TRP A 222 -0.90 -13.47 48.40
CA TRP A 222 0.06 -12.82 49.31
C TRP A 222 -0.41 -11.45 49.81
N ARG A 223 -1.15 -10.68 49.01
CA ARG A 223 -1.77 -9.43 49.46
C ARG A 223 -2.95 -9.68 50.41
N ALA A 224 -3.74 -10.73 50.16
CA ALA A 224 -4.84 -11.12 51.02
C ALA A 224 -4.34 -11.64 52.37
N THR A 225 -3.25 -12.43 52.41
CA THR A 225 -2.66 -12.92 53.66
C THR A 225 -2.07 -11.80 54.53
N ARG A 226 -1.45 -10.76 53.94
CA ARG A 226 -0.91 -9.62 54.70
C ARG A 226 -1.97 -8.77 55.40
N ARG A 227 -3.23 -8.85 54.98
CA ARG A 227 -4.36 -8.09 55.56
C ARG A 227 -5.13 -8.88 56.61
N MET A 228 -4.72 -10.11 56.92
CA MET A 228 -5.40 -10.99 57.87
C MET A 228 -4.62 -11.11 59.20
N PRO A 229 -5.33 -11.30 60.32
CA PRO A 229 -4.71 -11.54 61.62
C PRO A 229 -3.92 -12.86 61.64
N PRO A 230 -2.92 -13.01 62.54
CA PRO A 230 -2.09 -14.21 62.63
C PRO A 230 -2.96 -15.47 62.81
N GLY A 231 -2.82 -16.45 61.92
CA GLY A 231 -3.55 -17.72 61.97
C GLY A 231 -4.75 -17.85 61.02
N ALA A 232 -5.23 -16.76 60.42
CA ALA A 232 -6.31 -16.82 59.43
C ALA A 232 -5.78 -17.20 58.03
N ARG A 233 -6.33 -18.25 57.42
CA ARG A 233 -6.01 -18.66 56.04
C ARG A 233 -7.03 -18.08 55.05
N PRO A 234 -6.61 -17.44 53.95
CA PRO A 234 -7.54 -16.94 52.95
C PRO A 234 -8.22 -18.12 52.23
N MET A 235 -9.56 -18.09 52.15
CA MET A 235 -10.35 -19.02 51.34
C MET A 235 -10.25 -18.68 49.84
N CYS A 236 -9.04 -18.63 49.28
CA CYS A 236 -8.88 -18.51 47.83
C CYS A 236 -8.71 -19.92 47.24
N ARG A 237 -9.72 -20.41 46.49
CA ARG A 237 -9.61 -21.69 45.78
C ARG A 237 -8.43 -21.63 44.81
N SER A 238 -7.47 -22.54 44.99
CA SER A 238 -6.30 -22.64 44.10
C SER A 238 -6.76 -22.87 42.65
N PRO A 239 -6.09 -22.30 41.63
CA PRO A 239 -6.45 -22.48 40.22
C PRO A 239 -6.51 -23.96 39.79
N LYS A 240 -5.81 -24.85 40.50
CA LYS A 240 -5.82 -26.30 40.29
C LYS A 240 -7.18 -26.98 40.58
N ASN A 241 -8.09 -26.30 41.30
CA ASN A 241 -9.37 -26.87 41.75
C ASN A 241 -10.59 -26.44 40.91
N LEU A 242 -10.39 -25.72 39.80
CA LEU A 242 -11.45 -25.29 38.89
C LEU A 242 -11.63 -26.20 37.65
N ALA A 243 -10.80 -27.23 37.50
CA ALA A 243 -11.01 -28.25 36.48
C ALA A 243 -12.04 -29.29 36.98
N PRO A 244 -13.14 -29.57 36.25
CA PRO A 244 -14.10 -30.59 36.67
C PRO A 244 -13.43 -31.97 36.63
N LYS A 245 -13.12 -32.53 37.80
CA LYS A 245 -12.71 -33.92 37.95
C LYS A 245 -13.90 -34.82 37.60
N ARG A 246 -13.93 -35.36 36.38
CA ARG A 246 -14.78 -36.51 36.03
C ARG A 246 -14.44 -37.68 36.98
N ARG A 247 -15.29 -37.94 37.97
CA ARG A 247 -15.25 -39.16 38.79
C ARG A 247 -16.25 -40.17 38.22
N ASN A 248 -15.73 -41.19 37.55
CA ASN A 248 -16.45 -42.44 37.28
C ASN A 248 -16.92 -43.04 38.61
N ARG A 249 -18.23 -43.27 38.75
CA ARG A 249 -18.79 -44.00 39.88
C ARG A 249 -19.59 -45.19 39.32
N TRP A 250 -18.95 -46.35 39.33
CA TRP A 250 -19.62 -47.63 39.23
C TRP A 250 -20.53 -47.81 40.46
N ARG A 251 -21.81 -48.12 40.25
CA ARG A 251 -22.63 -48.88 41.21
C ARG A 251 -23.74 -49.61 40.44
N SER A 252 -23.64 -50.92 40.51
CA SER A 252 -24.59 -51.95 40.13
C SER A 252 -25.85 -51.94 40.99
N TRP A 253 -27.03 -52.09 40.37
CA TRP A 253 -28.19 -52.78 40.97
C TRP A 253 -28.83 -53.68 39.89
N ARG A 254 -28.84 -54.99 40.18
CA ARG A 254 -29.69 -56.07 39.64
C ARG A 254 -31.15 -55.80 40.05
N LEU A 255 -32.26 -56.33 39.51
CA LEU A 255 -32.61 -57.43 38.60
C LEU A 255 -34.11 -57.18 38.24
N GLY A 256 -34.58 -57.60 37.07
CA GLY A 256 -36.01 -57.57 36.72
C GLY A 256 -36.25 -57.93 35.26
N THR A 257 -36.57 -59.19 35.03
CA THR A 257 -36.77 -59.91 33.75
C THR A 257 -38.04 -59.51 32.99
N ALA A 258 -37.97 -59.41 31.65
CA ALA A 258 -38.74 -60.24 30.70
C ALA A 258 -38.56 -59.78 29.22
N ARG A 259 -38.22 -60.76 28.36
CA ARG A 259 -38.53 -61.03 26.91
C ARG A 259 -39.05 -59.86 26.04
N THR A 260 -38.60 -59.63 24.79
CA THR A 260 -38.51 -60.54 23.62
C THR A 260 -37.55 -60.00 22.53
N VAL A 261 -37.08 -60.90 21.65
CA VAL A 261 -36.15 -60.75 20.49
C VAL A 261 -37.00 -60.97 19.19
N PRO A 262 -36.54 -60.83 17.92
CA PRO A 262 -35.81 -59.77 17.16
C PRO A 262 -36.53 -59.39 15.82
N SER A 263 -36.00 -58.42 15.05
CA SER A 263 -35.70 -58.55 13.59
C SER A 263 -35.04 -57.24 13.08
N ARG A 264 -33.76 -57.24 12.71
CA ARG A 264 -33.12 -57.49 11.39
C ARG A 264 -33.10 -56.28 10.44
N ARG A 265 -31.84 -55.96 10.05
CA ARG A 265 -31.37 -55.40 8.76
C ARG A 265 -31.79 -53.95 8.51
N SER A 266 -31.00 -53.05 7.96
CA SER A 266 -29.78 -53.03 7.13
C SER A 266 -29.45 -51.51 6.99
N SER A 267 -28.32 -50.97 6.58
CA SER A 267 -27.01 -51.44 6.13
C SER A 267 -26.16 -50.18 5.93
N ARG A 268 -24.83 -50.37 6.04
CA ARG A 268 -23.80 -49.68 5.25
C ARG A 268 -23.53 -48.19 5.53
N ARG A 269 -22.64 -48.01 6.51
CA ARG A 269 -21.51 -47.08 6.43
C ARG A 269 -20.60 -47.48 5.25
N ASN A 270 -20.13 -46.50 4.49
CA ASN A 270 -18.95 -46.63 3.65
C ASN A 270 -17.89 -45.67 4.20
N ARG A 271 -16.75 -46.22 4.62
CA ARG A 271 -15.63 -45.48 5.20
C ARG A 271 -14.34 -46.08 4.64
N GLN A 272 -13.52 -45.20 4.04
CA GLN A 272 -12.05 -45.28 3.96
C GLN A 272 -11.48 -46.37 3.01
N LEU A 273 -10.31 -46.26 2.37
CA LEU A 273 -9.18 -45.31 2.38
C LEU A 273 -8.20 -45.74 1.25
N ARG A 274 -7.19 -44.89 1.03
CA ARG A 274 -5.87 -45.14 0.37
C ARG A 274 -5.90 -45.02 -1.16
N GLY A 275 -4.98 -44.35 -1.84
CA GLY A 275 -3.72 -43.70 -1.44
C GLY A 275 -2.66 -43.90 -2.53
N ARG A 276 -1.91 -42.83 -2.81
CA ARG A 276 -0.58 -42.74 -3.47
C ARG A 276 -0.45 -42.82 -5.01
N LYS A 277 -0.07 -41.65 -5.55
CA LYS A 277 1.10 -41.33 -6.41
C LYS A 277 1.65 -42.42 -7.36
N ARG A 278 1.75 -42.08 -8.65
CA ARG A 278 3.01 -42.08 -9.41
C ARG A 278 2.91 -41.25 -10.70
N SER A 279 4.05 -40.68 -11.05
CA SER A 279 4.36 -39.75 -12.12
C SER A 279 4.98 -40.45 -13.33
N SER A 280 4.57 -40.04 -14.54
CA SER A 280 5.31 -40.10 -15.83
C SER A 280 4.38 -39.44 -16.86
N GLY A 281 4.75 -38.61 -17.82
CA GLY A 281 6.01 -38.11 -18.37
C GLY A 281 5.65 -37.49 -19.74
N HIS A 282 6.39 -36.45 -20.16
CA HIS A 282 6.60 -36.03 -21.55
C HIS A 282 5.40 -35.76 -22.49
N VAL A 283 5.18 -34.49 -22.86
CA VAL A 283 5.10 -34.06 -24.29
C VAL A 283 5.74 -32.67 -24.43
N ARG A 284 6.65 -32.55 -25.40
CA ARG A 284 7.37 -31.37 -25.88
C ARG A 284 6.55 -30.55 -26.87
N GLY A 285 6.97 -29.28 -27.06
CA GLY A 285 7.04 -28.65 -28.39
C GLY A 285 6.02 -27.54 -28.62
N GLN A 286 6.36 -26.29 -28.33
CA GLN A 286 6.95 -25.31 -29.26
C GLN A 286 5.98 -24.79 -30.34
N LEU A 287 5.58 -23.51 -30.20
CA LEU A 287 5.15 -22.68 -31.31
C LEU A 287 5.74 -21.25 -31.17
N ARG A 288 6.72 -21.02 -32.06
CA ARG A 288 6.99 -19.83 -32.87
C ARG A 288 7.39 -18.52 -32.17
N ALA A 289 8.70 -18.27 -32.26
CA ALA A 289 9.27 -16.94 -32.46
C ALA A 289 8.77 -16.31 -33.78
N ARG A 290 8.48 -15.01 -33.72
CA ARG A 290 8.45 -14.08 -34.86
C ARG A 290 9.43 -12.96 -34.50
N SER A 291 10.59 -12.97 -35.12
CA SER A 291 11.48 -11.81 -35.21
C SER A 291 11.25 -11.13 -36.58
N ARG A 292 11.15 -9.81 -36.53
CA ARG A 292 11.75 -8.93 -37.53
C ARG A 292 13.20 -8.71 -37.12
#